data_AF-A0A922WRN7-F1
#
_entry.id   AF-A0A922WRN7-F1
#
_cell.length_a   1.000
_cell.length_b   1.000
_cell.length_c   1.000
_cell.angle_alpha   90.00
_cell.angle_beta   90.00
_cell.angle_gamma   90.00
#
_symmetry.space_group_name_H-M   'P 1'
#
loop_
_entity.id
_entity.type
_entity.pdbx_description
1 polymer ?
#
loop_
_entity_poly.entity_id
_entity_poly.type
_entity_poly.pdbx_seq_one_letter_code
_entity_poly.pdbx_strand_id
1 'polypeptide(L)'
;MTIVSGQATMDGEPLTGMAIQFYEPRLGQGMVANLDASGRFRSYVPITLGTYEIALRPRQPDSTAGPEAPIASPLPPKGVPKLYLNPNTSGIRVTVTETKDTFDIAFSKDGPEVVRDPKMQLRSFRQGE
;
A
#
# COMPACT_ATOMS: atom_id res chain seq x y z
N MET A 1 -12.70 13.16 1.21
CA MET A 1 -11.39 12.69 0.69
C MET A 1 -10.33 12.94 1.75
N THR A 2 -9.25 12.18 1.78
CA THR A 2 -8.26 12.21 2.87
C THR A 2 -6.85 11.88 2.38
N ILE A 3 -5.84 12.33 3.13
CA ILE A 3 -4.45 11.96 2.92
C ILE A 3 -4.17 10.71 3.75
N VAL A 4 -3.63 9.67 3.10
CA VAL A 4 -3.18 8.45 3.75
C VAL A 4 -1.66 8.43 3.79
N SER A 5 -1.13 7.88 4.87
CA SER A 5 0.31 7.63 5.03
C SER A 5 0.51 6.27 5.65
N GLY A 6 1.75 5.81 5.71
CA GLY A 6 2.02 4.52 6.30
C GLY A 6 3.41 4.02 6.06
N GLN A 7 3.61 2.78 6.45
CA GLN A 7 4.84 2.04 6.22
C GLN A 7 4.49 0.70 5.57
N ALA A 8 5.34 0.27 4.63
CA ALA A 8 5.29 -1.04 4.04
C ALA A 8 6.58 -1.80 4.34
N THR A 9 6.42 -3.06 4.73
CA THR A 9 7.52 -3.97 5.02
C THR A 9 7.39 -5.25 4.21
N MET A 10 8.50 -5.88 3.84
CA MET A 10 8.55 -7.18 3.19
C MET A 10 9.35 -8.13 4.09
N ASP A 11 8.73 -9.21 4.56
CA ASP A 11 9.33 -10.16 5.49
C ASP A 11 9.96 -9.48 6.74
N GLY A 12 9.33 -8.39 7.21
CA GLY A 12 9.78 -7.58 8.36
C GLY A 12 10.79 -6.47 8.04
N GLU A 13 11.29 -6.39 6.80
CA GLU A 13 12.23 -5.34 6.37
C GLU A 13 11.52 -4.20 5.64
N PRO A 14 11.96 -2.93 5.73
CA PRO A 14 11.33 -1.82 5.01
C PRO A 14 11.37 -2.04 3.50
N LEU A 15 10.22 -1.97 2.85
CA LEU A 15 10.11 -2.18 1.40
C LEU A 15 10.58 -0.94 0.65
N THR A 16 11.65 -1.05 -0.15
CA THR A 16 12.23 0.07 -0.91
C THR A 16 12.15 -0.15 -2.41
N GLY A 17 12.28 0.94 -3.20
CA GLY A 17 12.26 0.86 -4.67
C GLY A 17 10.89 0.54 -5.28
N MET A 18 9.84 0.58 -4.48
CA MET A 18 8.46 0.25 -4.85
C MET A 18 7.52 1.42 -4.58
N ALA A 19 6.28 1.27 -5.01
CA ALA A 19 5.16 2.13 -4.71
C ALA A 19 3.96 1.27 -4.34
N ILE A 20 3.07 1.83 -3.51
CA ILE A 20 1.81 1.19 -3.14
C ILE A 20 0.72 1.74 -4.05
N GLN A 21 0.05 0.82 -4.75
CA GLN A 21 -1.17 1.08 -5.48
C GLN A 21 -2.37 0.79 -4.57
N PHE A 22 -3.19 1.82 -4.35
CA PHE A 22 -4.52 1.74 -3.76
C PHE A 22 -5.50 1.64 -4.93
N TYR A 23 -6.14 0.50 -5.12
CA TYR A 23 -7.13 0.28 -6.17
C TYR A 23 -8.52 0.12 -5.58
N GLU A 24 -9.48 0.94 -6.01
CA GLU A 24 -10.88 0.81 -5.64
C GLU A 24 -11.64 0.11 -6.78
N PRO A 25 -11.92 -1.20 -6.68
CA PRO A 25 -12.51 -1.98 -7.78
C PRO A 25 -13.91 -1.49 -8.16
N ARG A 26 -14.62 -0.84 -7.24
CA ARG A 26 -15.99 -0.34 -7.47
C ARG A 26 -16.02 0.87 -8.40
N LEU A 27 -15.07 1.79 -8.23
CA LEU A 27 -15.00 3.01 -9.03
C LEU A 27 -14.01 2.89 -10.20
N GLY A 28 -13.22 1.80 -10.26
CA GLY A 28 -12.13 1.65 -11.22
C GLY A 28 -11.03 2.70 -11.05
N GLN A 29 -11.01 3.39 -9.91
CA GLN A 29 -10.08 4.47 -9.59
C GLN A 29 -9.04 3.99 -8.61
N GLY A 30 -7.94 4.72 -8.52
CA GLY A 30 -6.88 4.39 -7.60
C GLY A 30 -5.81 5.45 -7.52
N MET A 31 -4.86 5.21 -6.64
CA MET A 31 -3.71 6.08 -6.40
C MET A 31 -2.47 5.22 -6.29
N VAL A 32 -1.34 5.77 -6.74
CA VAL A 32 -0.03 5.20 -6.48
C VAL A 32 0.75 6.14 -5.56
N ALA A 33 1.32 5.60 -4.50
CA ALA A 33 2.16 6.33 -3.54
C ALA A 33 3.55 5.69 -3.49
N ASN A 34 4.58 6.44 -3.90
CA ASN A 34 5.96 5.98 -3.87
C ASN A 34 6.42 5.72 -2.42
N LEU A 35 7.21 4.65 -2.24
CA LEU A 35 7.90 4.36 -0.98
C LEU A 35 9.25 5.07 -0.94
N ASP A 36 9.57 5.63 0.22
CA ASP A 36 10.89 6.15 0.55
C ASP A 36 11.88 5.00 0.93
N ALA A 37 13.16 5.31 1.10
CA ALA A 37 14.19 4.41 1.61
C ALA A 37 13.84 3.77 2.98
N SER A 38 12.95 4.39 3.77
CA SER A 38 12.45 3.83 5.03
C SER A 38 11.23 2.91 4.86
N GLY A 39 10.79 2.64 3.62
CA GLY A 39 9.54 1.93 3.33
C GLY A 39 8.28 2.71 3.70
N ARG A 40 8.39 4.04 3.87
CA ARG A 40 7.23 4.89 4.19
C ARG A 40 6.61 5.45 2.92
N PHE A 41 5.29 5.50 2.88
CA PHE A 41 4.53 6.13 1.81
C PHE A 41 3.65 7.25 2.36
N ARG A 42 3.32 8.20 1.48
CA ARG A 42 2.32 9.22 1.73
C ARG A 42 1.64 9.59 0.43
N SER A 43 0.31 9.66 0.45
CA SER A 43 -0.47 10.15 -0.68
C SER A 43 -0.23 11.64 -0.90
N TYR A 44 0.11 12.04 -2.13
CA TYR A 44 0.20 13.46 -2.50
C TYR A 44 -1.15 14.06 -2.89
N VAL A 45 -2.08 13.22 -3.34
CA VAL A 45 -3.46 13.58 -3.65
C VAL A 45 -4.41 12.93 -2.63
N PRO A 46 -5.50 13.62 -2.25
CA PRO A 46 -6.46 13.04 -1.33
C PRO A 46 -7.29 11.94 -2.02
N ILE A 47 -7.52 10.82 -1.34
CA ILE A 47 -8.34 9.71 -1.84
C ILE A 47 -9.73 9.68 -1.20
N THR A 48 -10.69 9.06 -1.87
CA THR A 48 -12.05 8.86 -1.35
C THR A 48 -12.05 7.90 -0.16
N LEU A 49 -13.02 8.05 0.73
CA LEU A 49 -13.23 7.07 1.80
C LEU A 49 -13.81 5.80 1.17
N GLY A 50 -13.31 4.64 1.57
CA GLY A 50 -13.64 3.38 0.90
C GLY A 50 -12.69 2.24 1.24
N THR A 51 -13.03 1.06 0.75
CA THR A 51 -12.17 -0.12 0.84
C THR A 51 -11.34 -0.24 -0.44
N TYR A 52 -10.03 -0.29 -0.27
CA TYR A 52 -9.07 -0.38 -1.36
C TYR A 52 -8.34 -1.72 -1.31
N GLU A 53 -8.10 -2.28 -2.50
CA GLU A 53 -7.22 -3.40 -2.71
C GLU A 53 -5.80 -2.89 -2.95
N ILE A 54 -4.85 -3.43 -2.20
CA ILE A 54 -3.47 -2.95 -2.22
C ILE A 54 -2.64 -3.82 -3.17
N ALA A 55 -1.85 -3.18 -4.01
CA ALA A 55 -0.83 -3.84 -4.81
C ALA A 55 0.49 -3.07 -4.76
N LEU A 56 1.58 -3.78 -5.03
CA LEU A 56 2.89 -3.20 -5.23
C LEU A 56 3.08 -2.89 -6.71
N ARG A 57 3.61 -1.71 -6.98
CA ARG A 57 4.08 -1.29 -8.29
C ARG A 57 5.54 -0.88 -8.18
N PRO A 58 6.30 -0.99 -9.26
CA PRO A 58 7.60 -0.35 -9.33
C PRO A 58 7.49 1.14 -9.00
N ARG A 59 8.48 1.69 -8.28
CA ARG A 59 8.51 3.12 -7.94
C ARG A 59 8.38 3.95 -9.21
N GLN A 60 7.40 4.85 -9.26
CA GLN A 60 7.27 5.75 -10.40
C GLN A 60 8.31 6.86 -10.27
N PRO A 61 8.97 7.27 -11.36
CA PRO A 61 9.85 8.43 -11.31
C PRO A 61 9.05 9.63 -10.81
N ASP A 62 9.65 10.41 -9.92
CA ASP A 62 9.11 11.70 -9.55
C ASP A 62 8.95 12.51 -10.85
N SER A 63 7.75 13.03 -11.11
CA SER A 63 7.31 13.53 -12.42
C SER A 63 8.00 14.84 -12.88
N THR A 64 9.24 15.06 -12.46
CA THR A 64 10.16 16.12 -12.90
C THR A 64 11.02 15.73 -14.09
N ALA A 65 11.00 14.47 -14.54
CA ALA A 65 11.65 14.06 -15.78
C ALA A 65 10.82 14.52 -16.99
N GLY A 66 11.43 15.32 -17.88
CA GLY A 66 10.81 15.78 -19.12
C GLY A 66 10.38 14.62 -20.05
N PRO A 67 9.58 14.91 -21.09
CA PRO A 67 8.85 13.93 -21.91
C PRO A 67 9.70 12.94 -22.73
N GLU A 68 11.02 12.90 -22.57
CA GLU A 68 11.94 12.20 -23.49
C GLU A 68 12.79 11.09 -22.83
N ALA A 69 12.58 10.78 -21.54
CA ALA A 69 13.24 9.61 -20.95
C ALA A 69 12.50 8.33 -21.37
N PRO A 70 13.18 7.30 -21.94
CA PRO A 70 12.56 5.99 -22.11
C PRO A 70 12.12 5.51 -20.73
N ILE A 71 10.81 5.37 -20.54
CA ILE A 71 10.20 4.84 -19.33
C ILE A 71 10.53 3.35 -19.32
N ALA A 72 11.75 2.98 -18.95
CA ALA A 72 12.04 1.63 -18.53
C ALA A 72 11.09 1.38 -17.36
N SER A 73 10.04 0.59 -17.59
CA SER A 73 9.13 0.16 -16.53
C SER A 73 10.04 -0.50 -15.49
N PRO A 74 10.23 0.11 -14.31
CA PRO A 74 11.21 -0.40 -13.38
C PRO A 74 10.76 -1.83 -13.07
N LEU A 75 11.66 -2.80 -13.19
CA LEU A 75 11.31 -4.16 -12.81
C LEU A 75 11.10 -4.18 -11.29
N PRO A 76 10.09 -4.91 -10.78
CA PRO A 76 9.97 -5.09 -9.35
C PRO A 76 11.28 -5.71 -8.80
N PRO A 77 11.83 -5.21 -7.69
CA PRO A 77 12.97 -5.81 -7.03
C PRO A 77 12.79 -7.33 -6.84
N LYS A 78 13.90 -8.06 -6.99
CA LYS A 78 13.93 -9.52 -6.78
C LYS A 78 13.44 -9.82 -5.36
N GLY A 79 12.51 -10.77 -5.26
CA GLY A 79 11.96 -11.20 -3.97
C GLY A 79 10.52 -10.79 -3.73
N VAL A 80 9.94 -9.88 -4.54
CA VAL A 80 8.50 -9.55 -4.42
C VAL A 80 7.63 -10.58 -5.16
N PRO A 81 6.73 -11.29 -4.46
CA PRO A 81 5.78 -12.22 -5.07
C PRO A 81 4.91 -11.56 -6.13
N LYS A 82 4.69 -12.25 -7.25
CA LYS A 82 3.83 -11.78 -8.35
C LYS A 82 2.40 -11.49 -7.91
N LEU A 83 1.93 -12.18 -6.87
CA LEU A 83 0.58 -11.98 -6.32
C LEU A 83 0.37 -10.55 -5.78
N TYR A 84 1.41 -9.92 -5.23
CA TYR A 84 1.34 -8.53 -4.77
C TYR A 84 1.40 -7.52 -5.91
N LEU A 85 1.80 -7.91 -7.12
CA LEU A 85 1.85 -6.99 -8.27
C LEU A 85 0.47 -6.74 -8.90
N ASN A 86 -0.58 -7.43 -8.42
CA ASN A 86 -1.94 -7.30 -8.92
C ASN A 86 -2.92 -7.16 -7.75
N PRO A 87 -3.73 -6.08 -7.71
CA PRO A 87 -4.65 -5.82 -6.60
C PRO A 87 -5.70 -6.91 -6.43
N ASN A 88 -6.05 -7.62 -7.50
CA ASN A 88 -7.04 -8.71 -7.47
C ASN A 88 -6.49 -10.00 -6.84
N THR A 89 -5.16 -10.17 -6.82
CA THR A 89 -4.50 -11.39 -6.32
C THR A 89 -3.68 -11.15 -5.05
N SER A 90 -3.51 -9.89 -4.64
CA SER A 90 -2.70 -9.55 -3.48
C SER A 90 -3.34 -10.03 -2.17
N GLY A 91 -4.67 -10.10 -2.12
CA GLY A 91 -5.43 -10.43 -0.91
C GLY A 91 -5.37 -9.36 0.18
N ILE A 92 -4.68 -8.24 -0.06
CA ILE A 92 -4.49 -7.15 0.92
C ILE A 92 -5.57 -6.10 0.69
N ARG A 93 -6.31 -5.78 1.75
CA ARG A 93 -7.38 -4.79 1.74
C ARG A 93 -7.22 -3.83 2.91
N VAL A 94 -7.28 -2.54 2.61
CA VAL A 94 -7.32 -1.47 3.61
C VAL A 94 -8.65 -0.74 3.51
N THR A 95 -9.16 -0.27 4.63
CA THR A 95 -10.39 0.53 4.65
C THR A 95 -10.05 1.91 5.18
N VAL A 96 -10.28 2.93 4.36
CA VAL A 96 -10.02 4.33 4.66
C VAL A 96 -11.32 4.93 5.17
N THR A 97 -11.39 5.18 6.47
CA THR A 97 -12.60 5.65 7.14
C THR A 97 -12.49 7.08 7.69
N GLU A 98 -11.28 7.59 7.92
CA GLU A 98 -11.05 8.84 8.63
C GLU A 98 -10.15 9.83 7.86
N THR A 99 -10.17 11.09 8.31
CA THR A 99 -9.24 12.11 7.84
C THR A 99 -7.87 11.91 8.53
N LYS A 100 -6.86 11.40 7.80
CA LYS A 100 -5.50 10.97 8.24
C LYS A 100 -5.39 9.55 8.80
N ASP A 101 -5.74 8.56 8.00
CA ASP A 101 -5.41 7.16 8.31
C ASP A 101 -3.93 6.86 8.06
N THR A 102 -3.33 6.10 8.98
CA THR A 102 -1.95 5.62 8.87
C THR A 102 -1.92 4.11 8.87
N PHE A 103 -1.54 3.50 7.75
CA PHE A 103 -1.56 2.05 7.57
C PHE A 103 -0.15 1.45 7.67
N ASP A 104 0.02 0.41 8.48
CA ASP A 104 1.18 -0.46 8.41
C ASP A 104 0.83 -1.67 7.54
N ILE A 105 1.57 -1.88 6.45
CA ILE A 105 1.27 -2.92 5.47
C ILE A 105 2.45 -3.86 5.40
N ALA A 106 2.34 -4.99 6.08
CA ALA A 106 3.30 -6.07 5.97
C ALA A 106 3.00 -6.94 4.75
N PHE A 107 4.04 -7.23 3.98
CA PHE A 107 4.03 -8.18 2.90
C PHE A 107 4.95 -9.33 3.30
N SER A 108 4.53 -10.56 3.04
CA SER A 108 5.38 -11.72 3.31
C SER A 108 5.41 -12.63 2.10
N LYS A 109 6.55 -13.26 1.82
CA LYS A 109 6.64 -14.27 0.75
C LYS A 109 5.72 -15.49 0.97
N ASP A 110 5.31 -15.72 2.23
CA ASP A 110 4.44 -16.82 2.64
C ASP A 110 2.95 -16.53 2.43
N GLY A 111 2.57 -15.26 2.22
CA GLY A 111 1.18 -14.84 2.03
C GLY A 111 0.88 -13.47 2.63
N PRO A 112 -0.29 -12.88 2.30
CA PRO A 112 -0.64 -11.54 2.76
C PRO A 112 -0.92 -11.51 4.26
N GLU A 113 -0.12 -10.77 5.02
CA GLU A 113 -0.36 -10.48 6.43
C GLU A 113 -0.70 -9.00 6.60
N VAL A 114 -1.99 -8.67 6.71
CA VAL A 114 -2.39 -7.27 6.96
C VAL A 114 -2.27 -6.97 8.45
N VAL A 115 -1.18 -6.28 8.84
CA VAL A 115 -1.01 -5.78 10.21
C VAL A 115 -1.93 -4.56 10.39
N ARG A 116 -3.14 -4.81 10.87
CA ARG A 116 -4.16 -3.78 11.10
C ARG A 116 -3.69 -2.72 12.10
N ASP A 117 -4.11 -1.48 11.85
CA ASP A 117 -3.93 -0.27 12.65
C ASP A 117 -3.84 -0.51 14.18
N PRO A 118 -2.85 0.10 14.88
CA PRO A 118 -2.75 0.03 16.34
C PRO A 118 -3.90 0.73 17.09
N LYS A 119 -4.88 1.35 16.40
CA LYS A 119 -6.07 1.94 17.01
C LYS A 119 -7.23 0.96 17.20
N MET A 120 -7.14 -0.27 16.71
CA MET A 120 -8.18 -1.29 16.92
C MET A 120 -7.80 -2.28 18.02
N GLN A 121 -7.33 -1.76 19.16
CA GLN A 121 -7.34 -2.46 20.45
C GLN A 121 -8.28 -1.75 21.43
N LEU A 122 -9.57 -1.67 21.09
CA LEU A 122 -10.59 -1.54 22.11
C LEU A 122 -11.95 -2.02 21.57
N ARG A 123 -12.26 -3.31 21.76
CA ARG A 123 -13.49 -3.77 22.44
C ARG A 123 -13.65 -5.30 22.35
N SER A 124 -13.90 -5.86 23.53
CA SER A 124 -14.53 -7.16 23.80
C SER A 124 -13.66 -8.41 23.75
N PHE A 125 -12.86 -8.61 24.80
CA PHE A 125 -12.89 -9.89 25.51
C PHE A 125 -13.73 -9.71 26.78
N ARG A 126 -15.03 -9.98 26.65
CA ARG A 126 -15.84 -10.44 27.78
C ARG A 126 -16.73 -11.54 27.23
N GLN A 127 -16.46 -12.79 27.62
CA GLN A 127 -17.43 -13.68 28.27
C GLN A 127 -16.94 -15.14 28.24
N GLY A 128 -17.04 -15.79 29.41
CA GLY A 128 -16.86 -17.23 29.65
C GLY A 128 -15.76 -17.47 30.67
N GLU A 129 -16.01 -17.86 31.92
CA GLU A 129 -17.20 -18.41 32.60
C GLU A 129 -17.15 -18.03 34.09
#